data_AF-A0A1L1QK16-F1
#
_entry.id   AF-A0A1L1QK16-F1
#
_cell.length_a   1.000
_cell.length_b   1.000
_cell.length_c   1.000
_cell.angle_alpha   90.00
_cell.angle_beta   90.00
_cell.angle_gamma   90.00
#
_symmetry.space_group_name_H-M   'P 1'
#
loop_
_entity.id
_entity.type
_entity.pdbx_description
1 polymer ?
#
loop_
_entity_poly.entity_id
_entity_poly.type
_entity_poly.pdbx_seq_one_letter_code
_entity_poly.pdbx_strand_id
1 'polypeptide(L)'
;SACPSGATCGSYTVGGLGSRKQQVRNAGGSSLDLAVAMLQTERMDTAYPYGDNKSGDAANFGIFKQNWLMLRSACAQFGGQGAGQYDNGAALNSSLGQDVSCLHQSQSHYGLDAWFAGHRNGASGLSSPNTADIAAYKAAVYWIKAQLDADSANLGNDTRFWVQVPAI
;
A
#
# COMPACT_ATOMS: atom_id res chain seq x y z
N SER A 1 -11.19 -0.68 18.20
CA SER A 1 -10.80 0.68 18.66
C SER A 1 -11.70 1.74 18.04
N ALA A 2 -11.78 2.94 18.61
CA ALA A 2 -12.45 4.08 17.95
C ALA A 2 -11.74 4.42 16.62
N CYS A 3 -12.46 4.99 15.65
CA CYS A 3 -11.89 5.41 14.37
C CYS A 3 -10.81 6.50 14.55
N PRO A 4 -9.87 6.66 13.60
CA PRO A 4 -9.01 7.83 13.56
C PRO A 4 -9.84 9.12 13.59
N SER A 5 -9.33 10.17 14.24
CA SER A 5 -10.05 11.43 14.41
C SER A 5 -10.52 11.99 13.06
N GLY A 6 -11.82 12.29 12.95
CA GLY A 6 -12.43 12.85 11.74
C GLY A 6 -12.63 11.85 10.59
N ALA A 7 -12.37 10.55 10.81
CA ALA A 7 -12.54 9.52 9.79
C ALA A 7 -13.72 8.58 10.11
N THR A 8 -14.34 8.06 9.04
CA THR A 8 -15.27 6.92 9.11
C THR A 8 -14.49 5.63 8.93
N CYS A 9 -14.76 4.62 9.75
CA CYS A 9 -14.09 3.33 9.70
C CYS A 9 -15.04 2.19 10.08
N GLY A 10 -14.61 0.95 9.83
CA GLY A 10 -15.38 -0.22 10.24
C GLY A 10 -14.72 -1.52 9.85
N SER A 11 -15.52 -2.59 9.90
CA SER A 11 -15.11 -3.91 9.41
C SER A 11 -16.28 -4.67 8.79
N TYR A 12 -15.98 -5.55 7.84
CA TYR A 12 -16.94 -6.47 7.26
C TYR A 12 -16.21 -7.69 6.68
N THR A 13 -16.95 -8.76 6.40
CA THR A 13 -16.39 -10.00 5.85
C THR A 13 -16.25 -9.92 4.34
N VAL A 14 -15.08 -10.28 3.82
CA VAL A 14 -14.79 -10.41 2.39
C VAL A 14 -14.35 -11.86 2.13
N GLY A 15 -15.21 -12.63 1.47
CA GLY A 15 -14.96 -14.04 1.20
C GLY A 15 -13.60 -14.29 0.51
N GLY A 16 -12.77 -15.12 1.14
CA GLY A 16 -11.43 -15.50 0.66
C GLY A 16 -10.30 -14.53 1.01
N LEU A 17 -10.59 -13.42 1.70
CA LEU A 17 -9.57 -12.44 2.09
C LEU A 17 -8.56 -13.03 3.09
N GLY A 18 -8.97 -13.95 3.95
CA GLY A 18 -8.10 -14.66 4.88
C GLY A 18 -7.01 -15.45 4.18
N SER A 19 -7.38 -16.20 3.14
CA SER A 19 -6.42 -16.88 2.26
C SER A 19 -5.47 -15.89 1.59
N ARG A 20 -6.00 -14.75 1.12
CA ARG A 20 -5.17 -13.70 0.51
C ARG A 20 -4.18 -13.08 1.49
N LYS A 21 -4.58 -12.79 2.74
CA LYS A 21 -3.66 -12.33 3.79
C LYS A 21 -2.53 -13.33 4.01
N GLN A 22 -2.84 -14.63 4.06
CA GLN A 22 -1.80 -15.66 4.20
C GLN A 22 -0.85 -15.69 3.00
N GLN A 23 -1.34 -15.52 1.77
CA GLN A 23 -0.46 -15.41 0.59
C GLN A 23 0.52 -14.24 0.71
N VAL A 24 0.04 -13.06 1.15
CA VAL A 24 0.89 -11.88 1.36
C VAL A 24 1.93 -12.13 2.44
N ARG A 25 1.53 -12.74 3.57
CA ARG A 25 2.45 -13.09 4.66
C ARG A 25 3.48 -14.13 4.25
N ASN A 26 3.08 -15.14 3.48
CA ASN A 26 3.98 -16.16 2.94
C ASN A 26 4.97 -15.58 1.92
N ALA A 27 4.61 -14.48 1.24
CA ALA A 27 5.51 -13.70 0.40
C ALA A 27 6.44 -12.76 1.18
N GLY A 28 6.41 -12.78 2.52
CA GLY A 28 7.23 -11.96 3.42
C GLY A 28 6.53 -10.74 4.01
N GLY A 29 5.25 -10.52 3.69
CA GLY A 29 4.50 -9.35 4.17
C GLY A 29 4.24 -9.37 5.69
N SER A 30 4.39 -8.20 6.30
CA SER A 30 4.08 -7.90 7.70
C SER A 30 2.61 -7.48 7.90
N SER A 31 2.17 -7.29 9.15
CA SER A 31 0.84 -6.71 9.41
C SER A 31 0.73 -5.25 8.94
N LEU A 32 1.83 -4.52 8.85
CA LEU A 32 1.85 -3.19 8.24
C LEU A 32 1.58 -3.27 6.73
N ASP A 33 2.19 -4.23 6.03
CA ASP A 33 1.98 -4.41 4.60
C ASP A 33 0.54 -4.85 4.30
N LEU A 34 0.00 -5.75 5.13
CA LEU A 34 -1.42 -6.11 5.07
C LEU A 34 -2.32 -4.87 5.23
N ALA A 35 -2.01 -3.99 6.18
CA ALA A 35 -2.78 -2.78 6.43
C ALA A 35 -2.73 -1.79 5.25
N VAL A 36 -1.55 -1.62 4.64
CA VAL A 36 -1.39 -0.81 3.41
C VAL A 36 -2.25 -1.40 2.29
N ALA A 37 -2.07 -2.68 1.95
CA ALA A 37 -2.84 -3.31 0.86
C ALA A 37 -4.36 -3.28 1.11
N MET A 38 -4.78 -3.52 2.35
CA MET A 38 -6.19 -3.54 2.74
C MET A 38 -6.86 -2.17 2.63
N LEU A 39 -6.09 -1.09 2.84
CA LEU A 39 -6.57 0.27 2.61
C LEU A 39 -6.71 0.59 1.11
N GLN A 40 -5.83 0.02 0.27
CA GLN A 40 -5.76 0.33 -1.17
C GLN A 40 -6.83 -0.36 -2.00
N THR A 41 -7.15 -1.63 -1.71
CA THR A 41 -8.22 -2.37 -2.38
C THR A 41 -8.99 -3.26 -1.41
N GLU A 42 -10.25 -3.57 -1.72
CA GLU A 42 -11.09 -4.40 -0.85
C GLU A 42 -10.52 -5.83 -0.69
N ARG A 43 -9.98 -6.37 -1.78
CA ARG A 43 -9.54 -7.76 -1.87
C ARG A 43 -8.01 -7.94 -1.81
N MET A 44 -7.25 -6.85 -1.63
CA MET A 44 -5.78 -6.86 -1.68
C MET A 44 -5.24 -7.48 -2.99
N ASP A 45 -5.90 -7.14 -4.09
CA ASP A 45 -5.58 -7.59 -5.44
C ASP A 45 -5.18 -6.40 -6.33
N THR A 46 -4.95 -6.71 -7.60
CA THR A 46 -4.51 -5.77 -8.63
C THR A 46 -5.60 -5.57 -9.68
N ALA A 47 -6.86 -5.91 -9.36
CA ALA A 47 -8.00 -5.84 -10.26
C ALA A 47 -8.61 -4.42 -10.30
N TYR A 48 -7.75 -3.41 -10.42
CA TYR A 48 -8.10 -2.01 -10.62
C TYR A 48 -7.64 -1.57 -12.02
N PRO A 49 -8.16 -0.45 -12.57
CA PRO A 49 -7.75 0.03 -13.90
C PRO A 49 -6.23 0.14 -14.02
N TYR A 50 -5.70 -0.12 -15.21
CA TYR A 50 -4.24 -0.11 -15.42
C TYR A 50 -3.60 1.19 -14.95
N GLY A 51 -2.50 1.08 -14.18
CA GLY A 51 -1.82 2.23 -13.57
C GLY A 51 -2.69 3.05 -12.62
N ASP A 52 -3.85 2.53 -12.19
CA ASP A 52 -4.91 3.26 -11.48
C ASP A 52 -5.39 4.52 -12.23
N ASN A 53 -5.48 4.41 -13.57
CA ASN A 53 -5.74 5.50 -14.53
C ASN A 53 -4.70 6.64 -14.50
N LYS A 54 -3.50 6.37 -13.98
CA LYS A 54 -2.37 7.31 -13.94
C LYS A 54 -1.25 6.83 -14.87
N SER A 55 -0.35 7.73 -15.23
CA SER A 55 0.80 7.47 -16.10
C SER A 55 2.07 8.12 -15.57
N GLY A 56 3.21 7.75 -16.13
CA GLY A 56 4.52 8.25 -15.69
C GLY A 56 4.78 7.92 -14.21
N ASP A 57 5.40 8.86 -13.50
CA ASP A 57 5.75 8.71 -12.09
C ASP A 57 4.55 8.51 -11.14
N ALA A 58 3.33 8.83 -11.60
CA ALA A 58 2.10 8.66 -10.83
C ALA A 58 1.43 7.29 -11.02
N ALA A 59 1.82 6.50 -12.03
CA ALA A 59 1.21 5.20 -12.30
C ALA A 59 1.37 4.23 -11.13
N ASN A 60 0.29 3.54 -10.74
CA ASN A 60 0.27 2.65 -9.58
C ASN A 60 0.28 1.16 -9.94
N PHE A 61 1.12 0.39 -9.27
CA PHE A 61 1.27 -1.06 -9.48
C PHE A 61 1.27 -1.86 -8.18
N GLY A 62 0.91 -3.14 -8.29
CA GLY A 62 0.87 -4.08 -7.18
C GLY A 62 -0.29 -3.85 -6.22
N ILE A 63 -0.40 -4.71 -5.21
CA ILE A 63 -1.50 -4.70 -4.24
C ILE A 63 -1.46 -3.47 -3.32
N PHE A 64 -0.30 -2.82 -3.23
CA PHE A 64 -0.09 -1.62 -2.43
C PHE A 64 -0.32 -0.34 -3.24
N LYS A 65 -0.60 -0.43 -4.54
CA LYS A 65 -0.67 0.71 -5.47
C LYS A 65 0.58 1.60 -5.39
N GLN A 66 1.76 1.00 -5.40
CA GLN A 66 3.04 1.73 -5.35
C GLN A 66 3.17 2.60 -6.59
N ASN A 67 3.43 3.89 -6.43
CA ASN A 67 3.63 4.78 -7.58
C ASN A 67 5.02 4.57 -8.23
N TRP A 68 5.11 4.80 -9.53
CA TRP A 68 6.31 4.54 -10.32
C TRP A 68 7.54 5.31 -9.84
N LEU A 69 7.39 6.55 -9.35
CA LEU A 69 8.51 7.31 -8.78
C LEU A 69 9.16 6.54 -7.62
N MET A 70 8.36 6.07 -6.67
CA MET A 70 8.85 5.35 -5.49
C MET A 70 9.49 4.01 -5.88
N LEU A 71 8.95 3.34 -6.92
CA LEU A 71 9.47 2.10 -7.45
C LEU A 71 10.84 2.29 -8.13
N ARG A 72 10.93 3.18 -9.13
CA ARG A 72 12.16 3.36 -9.92
C ARG A 72 13.31 4.00 -9.14
N SER A 73 13.00 4.69 -8.04
CA SER A 73 14.00 5.34 -7.19
C SER A 73 14.59 4.42 -6.14
N ALA A 74 13.86 3.37 -5.73
CA ALA A 74 14.24 2.57 -4.55
C ALA A 74 14.16 1.05 -4.73
N CYS A 75 13.37 0.52 -5.67
CA CYS A 75 13.37 -0.92 -5.95
C CYS A 75 14.46 -1.26 -6.98
N ALA A 76 15.37 -2.18 -6.62
CA ALA A 76 16.49 -2.59 -7.45
C ALA A 76 16.07 -3.11 -8.83
N GLN A 77 14.91 -3.77 -8.92
CA GLN A 77 14.33 -4.24 -10.19
C GLN A 77 14.10 -3.12 -11.22
N PHE A 78 13.86 -1.89 -10.75
CA PHE A 78 13.57 -0.72 -11.58
C PHE A 78 14.65 0.35 -11.50
N GLY A 79 15.79 0.05 -10.87
CA GLY A 79 16.89 0.99 -10.72
C GLY A 79 17.39 1.52 -12.06
N GLY A 80 17.57 2.83 -12.15
CA GLY A 80 18.06 3.52 -13.35
C GLY A 80 17.01 3.76 -14.44
N GLN A 81 15.76 3.32 -14.24
CA GLN A 81 14.70 3.57 -15.20
C GLN A 81 14.12 4.99 -15.08
N GLY A 82 13.71 5.55 -16.22
CA GLY A 82 13.08 6.86 -16.32
C GLY A 82 11.56 6.84 -16.10
N ALA A 83 10.96 8.02 -15.93
CA ALA A 83 9.52 8.18 -15.72
C ALA A 83 8.67 7.61 -16.89
N GLY A 84 9.17 7.71 -18.13
CA GLY A 84 8.48 7.17 -19.31
C GLY A 84 8.46 5.65 -19.42
N GLN A 85 9.18 4.93 -18.56
CA GLN A 85 9.26 3.46 -18.55
C GLN A 85 8.29 2.83 -17.53
N TYR A 86 7.26 3.59 -17.10
CA TYR A 86 6.35 3.18 -16.04
C TYR A 86 5.61 1.87 -16.30
N ASP A 87 5.39 1.51 -17.57
CA ASP A 87 4.76 0.24 -17.94
C ASP A 87 5.52 -0.99 -17.43
N ASN A 88 6.83 -0.87 -17.17
CA ASN A 88 7.63 -1.94 -16.58
C ASN A 88 7.17 -2.29 -15.15
N GLY A 89 6.54 -1.35 -14.44
CA GLY A 89 5.96 -1.57 -13.12
C GLY A 89 4.82 -2.60 -13.12
N ALA A 90 4.17 -2.85 -14.27
CA ALA A 90 3.10 -3.84 -14.39
C ALA A 90 3.54 -5.27 -14.07
N ALA A 91 4.86 -5.55 -14.09
CA ALA A 91 5.42 -6.82 -13.62
C ALA A 91 5.02 -7.15 -12.17
N LEU A 92 4.80 -6.14 -11.31
CA LEU A 92 4.37 -6.35 -9.93
C LEU A 92 2.92 -6.84 -9.83
N ASN A 93 2.08 -6.58 -10.84
CA ASN A 93 0.67 -6.97 -10.80
C ASN A 93 0.49 -8.50 -10.83
N SER A 94 1.47 -9.23 -11.35
CA SER A 94 1.44 -10.71 -11.45
C SER A 94 2.47 -11.40 -10.55
N SER A 95 3.29 -10.65 -9.81
CA SER A 95 4.37 -11.19 -8.99
C SER A 95 4.34 -10.66 -7.56
N LEU A 96 3.57 -11.35 -6.70
CA LEU A 96 3.37 -10.93 -5.31
C LEU A 96 4.68 -10.83 -4.53
N GLY A 97 5.61 -11.77 -4.73
CA GLY A 97 6.91 -11.75 -4.05
C GLY A 97 7.77 -10.54 -4.45
N GLN A 98 7.75 -10.16 -5.73
CA GLN A 98 8.45 -8.96 -6.19
C GLN A 98 7.78 -7.69 -5.68
N ASP A 99 6.45 -7.65 -5.65
CA ASP A 99 5.69 -6.49 -5.15
C ASP A 99 6.01 -6.20 -3.66
N VAL A 100 5.95 -7.23 -2.82
CA VAL A 100 6.35 -7.15 -1.40
C VAL A 100 7.83 -6.75 -1.26
N SER A 101 8.72 -7.34 -2.05
CA SER A 101 10.14 -7.00 -2.00
C SER A 101 10.41 -5.53 -2.39
N CYS A 102 9.76 -5.03 -3.45
CA CYS A 102 9.88 -3.63 -3.85
C CYS A 102 9.32 -2.68 -2.78
N LEU A 103 8.22 -3.05 -2.13
CA LEU A 103 7.67 -2.27 -1.01
C LEU A 103 8.70 -2.13 0.12
N HIS A 104 9.30 -3.22 0.55
CA HIS A 104 10.30 -3.21 1.63
C HIS A 104 11.57 -2.46 1.25
N GLN A 105 12.04 -2.60 0.01
CA GLN A 105 13.17 -1.81 -0.50
C GLN A 105 12.85 -0.30 -0.47
N SER A 106 11.66 0.08 -0.91
CA SER A 106 11.21 1.48 -0.87
C SER A 106 11.11 2.01 0.56
N GLN A 107 10.49 1.26 1.47
CA GLN A 107 10.41 1.62 2.89
C GLN A 107 11.79 1.75 3.54
N SER A 108 12.72 0.83 3.21
CA SER A 108 14.09 0.87 3.72
C SER A 108 14.90 2.03 3.16
N HIS A 109 14.71 2.38 1.88
CA HIS A 109 15.42 3.49 1.24
C HIS A 109 15.03 4.85 1.81
N TYR A 110 13.73 5.09 1.95
CA TYR A 110 13.22 6.39 2.41
C TYR A 110 13.11 6.50 3.94
N GLY A 111 13.00 5.36 4.65
CA GLY A 111 12.44 5.33 6.01
C GLY A 111 10.92 5.53 5.99
N LEU A 112 10.21 4.98 6.98
CA LEU A 112 8.75 4.89 6.95
C LEU A 112 8.05 6.26 6.81
N ASP A 113 8.54 7.31 7.47
CA ASP A 113 7.89 8.62 7.44
C ASP A 113 7.94 9.26 6.05
N ALA A 114 9.11 9.29 5.41
CA ALA A 114 9.24 9.78 4.04
C ALA A 114 8.62 8.80 3.03
N TRP A 115 8.64 7.49 3.30
CA TRP A 115 7.94 6.51 2.48
C TRP A 115 6.43 6.76 2.47
N PHE A 116 5.79 6.99 3.61
CA PHE A 116 4.35 7.31 3.65
C PHE A 116 4.04 8.56 2.83
N ALA A 117 4.87 9.58 2.95
CA ALA A 117 4.72 10.82 2.20
C ALA A 117 4.84 10.61 0.68
N GLY A 118 5.90 9.93 0.24
CA GLY A 118 6.16 9.63 -1.16
C GLY A 118 5.19 8.60 -1.76
N HIS A 119 4.77 7.60 -0.97
CA HIS A 119 3.74 6.64 -1.38
C HIS A 119 2.41 7.33 -1.62
N ARG A 120 2.03 8.24 -0.73
CA ARG A 120 0.78 8.99 -0.82
C ARG A 120 0.80 10.02 -1.96
N ASN A 121 1.81 10.89 -2.01
CA ASN A 121 1.81 12.08 -2.88
C ASN A 121 3.03 12.18 -3.80
N GLY A 122 3.77 11.09 -4.02
CA GLY A 122 4.93 11.09 -4.92
C GLY A 122 5.96 12.17 -4.54
N ALA A 123 6.48 12.87 -5.55
CA ALA A 123 7.52 13.88 -5.37
C ALA A 123 7.09 15.03 -4.45
N SER A 124 5.82 15.48 -4.56
CA SER A 124 5.32 16.58 -3.73
C SER A 124 5.17 16.15 -2.25
N GLY A 125 4.82 14.88 -2.03
CA GLY A 125 4.83 14.27 -0.70
C GLY A 125 6.23 14.25 -0.11
N LEU A 126 7.24 13.81 -0.87
CA LEU A 126 8.64 13.79 -0.42
C LEU A 126 9.15 15.20 -0.08
N SER A 127 8.75 16.23 -0.82
CA SER A 127 9.11 17.62 -0.50
C SER A 127 8.35 18.20 0.71
N SER A 128 7.15 17.68 0.99
CA SER A 128 6.25 18.19 2.03
C SER A 128 5.62 17.05 2.82
N PRO A 129 6.39 16.33 3.67
CA PRO A 129 5.94 15.07 4.25
C PRO A 129 4.87 15.19 5.34
N ASN A 130 4.63 16.39 5.85
CA ASN A 130 3.79 16.64 7.02
C ASN A 130 2.41 17.25 6.67
N THR A 131 1.88 17.00 5.48
CA THR A 131 0.53 17.48 5.15
C THR A 131 -0.55 16.73 5.94
N ALA A 132 -1.71 17.36 6.11
CA ALA A 132 -2.86 16.73 6.77
C ALA A 132 -3.33 15.46 6.04
N ASP A 133 -3.24 15.42 4.71
CA ASP A 133 -3.57 14.24 3.90
C ASP A 133 -2.62 13.07 4.18
N ILE A 134 -1.31 13.32 4.22
CA ILE A 134 -0.32 12.28 4.53
C ILE A 134 -0.50 11.77 5.96
N ALA A 135 -0.73 12.68 6.92
CA ALA A 135 -1.00 12.32 8.31
C ALA A 135 -2.28 11.47 8.44
N ALA A 136 -3.35 11.82 7.72
CA ALA A 136 -4.60 11.07 7.73
C ALA A 136 -4.43 9.66 7.12
N TYR A 137 -3.73 9.56 5.98
CA TYR A 137 -3.42 8.26 5.36
C TYR A 137 -2.57 7.39 6.29
N LYS A 138 -1.52 7.94 6.89
CA LYS A 138 -0.66 7.24 7.86
C LYS A 138 -1.47 6.76 9.08
N ALA A 139 -2.33 7.61 9.63
CA ALA A 139 -3.19 7.26 10.76
C ALA A 139 -4.19 6.14 10.40
N ALA A 140 -4.76 6.16 9.19
CA ALA A 140 -5.64 5.11 8.71
C ALA A 140 -4.93 3.75 8.60
N VAL A 141 -3.74 3.72 8.01
CA VAL A 141 -2.92 2.49 7.91
C VAL A 141 -2.58 1.94 9.30
N TYR A 142 -2.12 2.79 10.22
CA TYR A 142 -1.80 2.33 11.58
C TYR A 142 -3.02 1.87 12.36
N TRP A 143 -4.20 2.46 12.13
CA TRP A 143 -5.44 1.98 12.74
C TRP A 143 -5.82 0.58 12.24
N ILE A 144 -5.73 0.33 10.92
CA ILE A 144 -5.97 -0.99 10.33
C ILE A 144 -4.95 -2.00 10.89
N LYS A 145 -3.67 -1.62 10.93
CA LYS A 145 -2.62 -2.45 11.53
C LYS A 145 -2.95 -2.81 12.98
N ALA A 146 -3.40 -1.84 13.78
CA ALA A 146 -3.80 -2.11 15.16
C ALA A 146 -5.00 -3.07 15.27
N GLN A 147 -5.95 -3.04 14.32
CA GLN A 147 -7.05 -4.02 14.30
C GLN A 147 -6.54 -5.43 13.91
N LEU A 148 -5.63 -5.50 12.94
CA LEU A 148 -4.99 -6.75 12.53
C LEU A 148 -4.18 -7.39 13.67
N ASP A 149 -3.49 -6.57 14.46
CA ASP A 149 -2.64 -7.03 15.57
C ASP A 149 -3.42 -7.28 16.88
N ALA A 150 -4.66 -6.79 16.99
CA ALA A 150 -5.48 -6.94 18.20
C ALA A 150 -5.91 -8.40 18.45
N ASP A 151 -5.97 -9.22 17.41
CA ASP A 151 -6.25 -10.65 17.49
C ASP A 151 -5.51 -11.38 16.37
N SER A 152 -4.72 -12.39 16.72
CA SER A 152 -3.98 -13.22 15.76
C SER A 152 -4.86 -13.82 14.66
N ALA A 153 -6.16 -14.07 14.92
CA ALA A 153 -7.11 -14.55 13.93
C ALA A 153 -7.31 -13.54 12.79
N ASN A 154 -7.16 -12.24 13.04
CA ASN A 154 -7.34 -11.18 12.04
C ASN A 154 -6.27 -11.19 10.94
N LEU A 155 -5.14 -11.86 11.18
CA LEU A 155 -4.09 -12.06 10.17
C LEU A 155 -4.43 -13.17 9.17
N GLY A 156 -5.49 -13.96 9.41
CA GLY A 156 -5.85 -15.11 8.58
C GLY A 156 -7.35 -15.28 8.32
N ASN A 157 -8.22 -14.51 8.95
CA ASN A 157 -9.66 -14.54 8.71
C ASN A 157 -10.08 -13.61 7.55
N ASP A 158 -11.34 -13.71 7.16
CA ASP A 158 -11.93 -12.95 6.05
C ASP A 158 -12.35 -11.51 6.42
N THR A 159 -12.06 -11.05 7.65
CA THR A 159 -12.45 -9.71 8.09
C THR A 159 -11.58 -8.65 7.42
N ARG A 160 -12.19 -7.75 6.67
CA ARG A 160 -11.58 -6.51 6.21
C ARG A 160 -11.81 -5.42 7.25
N PHE A 161 -10.76 -4.71 7.63
CA PHE A 161 -10.85 -3.43 8.34
C PHE A 161 -10.64 -2.30 7.34
N TRP A 162 -11.42 -1.23 7.45
CA TRP A 162 -11.37 -0.14 6.50
C TRP A 162 -11.47 1.21 7.19
N VAL A 163 -10.87 2.21 6.57
CA VAL A 163 -10.99 3.62 6.92
C VAL A 163 -11.24 4.38 5.61
N GLN A 164 -12.21 5.29 5.61
CA GLN A 164 -12.47 6.15 4.46
C GLN A 164 -11.37 7.21 4.38
N VAL A 165 -10.55 7.13 3.33
CA VAL A 165 -9.52 8.12 3.00
C VAL A 165 -9.82 8.63 1.58
N PRO A 166 -9.79 9.95 1.32
CA PRO A 166 -9.99 10.49 -0.03
C PRO A 166 -9.02 9.89 -1.06
N ALA A 167 -9.47 9.77 -2.32
CA ALA A 167 -8.59 9.39 -3.42
C ALA A 167 -7.59 10.51 -3.77
N ILE A 168 -6.52 10.16 -4.49
CA ILE A 168 -5.56 11.06 -5.13
C ILE A 168 -5.56 10.81 -6.63
#